data_AF-A0A9P0P3L4-F1
#
_entry.id   AF-A0A9P0P3L4-F1
#
_cell.length_a   1.000
_cell.length_b   1.000
_cell.length_c   1.000
_cell.angle_alpha   90.00
_cell.angle_beta   90.00
_cell.angle_gamma   90.00
#
_symmetry.space_group_name_H-M   'P 1'
#
loop_
_entity.id
_entity.type
_entity.pdbx_description
1 polymer ?
#
loop_
_entity_poly.entity_id
_entity_poly.type
_entity_poly.pdbx_seq_one_letter_code
_entity_poly.pdbx_strand_id
1 'polypeptide(L)'
;MALTSALQQSRTILRNVGQNYLKNNVRIFSVSPPVPNKKEVQVTFIKANGEKIKAKGKVGDSLLDVVVNNNIDLDGFGACEGTLTCSTCHLIFKKEDYDALPEKLTDEELDMLDLAYDLTDTSR
;
A
#
# COMPACT_ATOMS: atom_id res chain seq x y z
N MET A 1 -16.80 51.40 33.63
CA MET A 1 -15.74 52.42 33.49
C MET A 1 -14.62 51.77 32.68
N ALA A 2 -14.76 51.64 31.36
CA ALA A 2 -14.57 52.68 30.34
C ALA A 2 -13.16 53.25 30.37
N LEU A 3 -12.26 52.72 29.54
CA LEU A 3 -11.13 53.43 28.93
C LEU A 3 -10.89 52.79 27.54
N THR A 4 -11.42 53.42 26.46
CA THR A 4 -10.73 54.26 25.44
C THR A 4 -10.15 53.44 24.27
N SER A 5 -10.82 53.40 23.11
CA SER A 5 -10.66 54.29 21.93
C SER A 5 -9.32 54.03 21.19
N ALA A 6 -9.25 53.44 19.99
CA ALA A 6 -9.79 53.81 18.67
C ALA A 6 -8.62 54.17 17.72
N LEU A 7 -8.46 53.35 16.67
CA LEU A 7 -8.18 53.68 15.26
C LEU A 7 -7.21 54.84 14.93
N GLN A 8 -6.20 54.58 14.09
CA GLN A 8 -6.31 54.73 12.63
C GLN A 8 -4.94 54.78 11.92
N GLN A 9 -4.76 53.87 10.96
CA GLN A 9 -4.02 53.90 9.69
C GLN A 9 -2.70 54.69 9.58
N SER A 10 -1.69 54.06 8.94
CA SER A 10 -1.17 54.57 7.66
C SER A 10 -0.16 53.64 6.98
N ARG A 11 -0.52 53.28 5.74
CA ARG A 11 0.31 53.36 4.51
C ARG A 11 1.60 52.52 4.44
N THR A 12 1.51 51.54 3.54
CA THR A 12 2.55 50.97 2.68
C THR A 12 3.78 51.86 2.47
N ILE A 13 4.96 51.36 2.81
CA ILE A 13 6.21 51.71 2.13
C ILE A 13 6.98 50.41 1.85
N LEU A 14 6.84 49.96 0.60
CA LEU A 14 7.81 49.09 -0.06
C LEU A 14 9.14 49.83 -0.12
N ARG A 15 10.18 49.31 0.53
CA ARG A 15 11.57 49.62 0.14
C ARG A 15 12.38 48.34 0.02
N ASN A 16 12.54 48.04 -1.25
CA ASN A 16 13.45 47.11 -1.89
C ASN A 16 14.88 47.30 -1.37
N VAL A 17 15.45 46.27 -0.74
CA VAL A 17 16.91 46.13 -0.65
C VAL A 17 17.25 44.96 -1.54
N GLY A 18 17.55 45.28 -2.81
CA GLY A 18 18.18 44.33 -3.70
C GLY A 18 19.66 44.19 -3.33
N GLN A 19 20.14 42.95 -3.25
CA GLN A 19 21.42 42.61 -3.87
C GLN A 19 21.48 41.12 -4.22
N ASN A 20 21.39 40.92 -5.53
CA ASN A 20 21.64 39.72 -6.29
C ASN A 20 22.89 38.95 -5.83
N TYR A 21 22.80 37.63 -5.65
CA TYR A 21 23.89 36.73 -6.03
C TYR A 21 23.37 35.31 -6.32
N LEU A 22 23.50 34.91 -7.59
CA LEU A 22 23.45 33.56 -8.15
C LEU A 22 22.09 32.86 -8.32
N LYS A 23 21.59 32.95 -9.57
CA LYS A 23 20.79 31.91 -10.24
C LYS A 23 21.47 30.55 -10.06
N ASN A 24 20.80 29.59 -9.41
CA ASN A 24 21.08 28.18 -9.58
C ASN A 24 19.78 27.42 -9.84
N ASN A 25 19.72 26.78 -11.00
CA ASN A 25 18.67 25.85 -11.44
C ASN A 25 18.68 24.60 -10.54
N VAL A 26 17.98 24.65 -9.41
CA VAL A 26 17.67 23.42 -8.66
C VAL A 26 16.31 22.94 -9.14
N ARG A 27 16.29 21.80 -9.85
CA ARG A 27 15.06 21.04 -10.08
C ARG A 27 14.51 20.69 -8.71
N ILE A 28 13.45 21.37 -8.29
CA ILE A 28 12.69 20.99 -7.10
C ILE A 28 11.99 19.68 -7.47
N PHE A 29 12.61 18.56 -7.10
CA PHE A 29 11.91 17.29 -7.06
C PHE A 29 10.76 17.47 -6.07
N SER A 30 9.53 17.20 -6.51
CA SER A 30 8.38 17.15 -5.61
C SER A 30 8.58 15.95 -4.68
N VAL A 31 9.27 16.16 -3.56
CA VAL A 31 9.37 15.17 -2.51
C VAL A 31 7.99 15.10 -1.88
N SER A 32 7.22 14.07 -2.21
CA SER A 32 5.98 13.74 -1.51
C SER A 32 6.29 13.65 -0.02
N PRO A 33 5.44 14.21 0.87
CA PRO A 33 5.60 13.99 2.30
C PRO A 33 5.66 12.48 2.61
N PRO A 34 6.47 12.05 3.59
CA PRO A 34 6.62 10.65 3.95
C PRO A 34 5.24 10.06 4.29
N VAL A 35 4.89 8.97 3.61
CA VAL A 35 3.61 8.26 3.81
C VAL A 35 3.53 7.85 5.28
N PRO A 36 2.42 8.13 5.99
CA PRO A 36 2.25 7.72 7.37
C PRO A 36 2.49 6.22 7.51
N ASN A 37 3.22 5.84 8.56
CA ASN A 37 3.68 4.48 8.80
C ASN A 37 2.46 3.54 8.87
N LYS A 38 2.21 2.76 7.80
CA LYS A 38 1.09 1.81 7.74
C LYS A 38 1.28 0.75 8.83
N LYS A 39 0.20 0.41 9.52
CA LYS A 39 0.21 -0.62 10.59
C LYS A 39 0.74 -1.95 10.03
N GLU A 40 1.71 -2.56 10.71
CA GLU A 40 2.23 -3.89 10.37
C GLU A 40 1.33 -5.00 10.92
N VAL A 41 1.24 -6.10 10.17
CA VAL A 41 0.53 -7.33 10.54
C VAL A 41 1.41 -8.55 10.24
N GLN A 42 1.23 -9.63 11.00
CA GLN A 42 1.93 -10.89 10.76
C GLN A 42 1.06 -11.82 9.92
N VAL A 43 1.63 -12.36 8.85
CA VAL A 43 1.02 -13.39 8.00
C VAL A 43 1.82 -14.67 8.12
N THR A 44 1.15 -15.83 8.18
CA THR A 44 1.83 -17.13 8.17
C THR A 44 1.41 -17.92 6.94
N PHE A 45 2.36 -18.17 6.05
CA PHE A 45 2.18 -19.02 4.88
C PHE A 45 2.49 -20.47 5.25
N ILE A 46 1.77 -21.41 4.64
CA ILE A 46 2.00 -22.84 4.78
C ILE A 46 2.32 -23.38 3.38
N LYS A 47 3.54 -23.90 3.20
CA LYS A 47 3.97 -24.53 1.94
C LYS A 47 3.30 -25.89 1.77
N ALA A 48 3.30 -26.42 0.54
CA ALA A 48 2.77 -27.75 0.23
C ALA A 48 3.44 -28.88 1.03
N ASN A 49 4.71 -28.71 1.44
CA ASN A 49 5.43 -29.64 2.31
C ASN A 49 5.06 -29.51 3.81
N GLY A 50 4.16 -28.60 4.18
CA GLY A 50 3.74 -28.30 5.55
C GLY A 50 4.62 -27.30 6.31
N GLU A 51 5.69 -26.79 5.70
CA GLU A 51 6.56 -25.77 6.31
C GLU A 51 5.79 -24.46 6.53
N LYS A 52 5.97 -23.86 7.70
CA LYS A 52 5.32 -22.59 8.07
C LYS A 52 6.31 -21.44 8.00
N ILE A 53 5.98 -20.43 7.21
CA ILE A 53 6.81 -19.24 7.03
C ILE A 53 6.07 -18.02 7.57
N LYS A 54 6.68 -17.33 8.54
CA LYS A 54 6.13 -16.09 9.09
C LYS A 54 6.70 -14.90 8.33
N ALA A 55 5.81 -14.01 7.92
CA ALA A 55 6.14 -12.80 7.18
C ALA A 55 5.44 -11.59 7.82
N LYS A 56 5.94 -10.39 7.49
CA LYS A 56 5.32 -9.13 7.90
C LYS A 56 4.74 -8.45 6.67
N GLY A 57 3.46 -8.08 6.75
CA GLY A 57 2.80 -7.23 5.76
C GLY A 57 2.38 -5.90 6.37
N LYS A 58 2.10 -4.92 5.53
CA LYS A 58 1.44 -3.68 5.97
C LYS A 58 -0.02 -3.73 5.58
N VAL A 59 -0.87 -3.08 6.38
CA VAL A 59 -2.29 -2.95 6.02
C VAL A 59 -2.42 -2.28 4.65
N GLY A 60 -3.12 -2.96 3.74
CA GLY A 60 -3.30 -2.55 2.35
C GLY A 60 -2.28 -3.12 1.37
N ASP A 61 -1.33 -3.94 1.82
CA ASP A 61 -0.52 -4.78 0.93
C ASP A 61 -1.35 -5.99 0.50
N SER A 62 -1.18 -6.44 -0.75
CA SER A 62 -1.69 -7.74 -1.18
C SER A 62 -0.83 -8.88 -0.61
N LEU A 63 -1.35 -10.11 -0.58
CA LEU A 63 -0.52 -11.26 -0.16
C LEU A 63 0.64 -11.52 -1.12
N LEU A 64 0.50 -11.16 -2.40
CA LEU A 64 1.59 -11.16 -3.36
C LEU A 64 2.71 -10.19 -2.94
N ASP A 65 2.35 -8.96 -2.57
CA ASP A 65 3.32 -7.99 -2.07
C ASP A 65 4.04 -8.51 -0.82
N VAL A 66 3.31 -9.18 0.09
CA VAL A 66 3.92 -9.76 1.29
C VAL A 66 4.95 -10.84 0.93
N VAL A 67 4.63 -11.74 -0.01
CA VAL A 67 5.56 -12.79 -0.49
C VAL A 67 6.81 -12.15 -1.10
N VAL A 68 6.63 -11.21 -2.02
CA VAL A 68 7.73 -10.55 -2.75
C VAL A 68 8.60 -9.72 -1.80
N ASN A 69 7.99 -8.87 -0.96
CA ASN A 69 8.71 -7.96 -0.06
C ASN A 69 9.46 -8.67 1.07
N ASN A 70 9.03 -9.89 1.43
CA ASN A 70 9.71 -10.70 2.44
C ASN A 70 10.63 -11.76 1.79
N ASN A 71 10.80 -11.75 0.46
CA ASN A 71 11.60 -12.73 -0.30
C ASN A 71 11.25 -14.19 0.07
N ILE A 72 9.96 -14.49 0.18
CA ILE A 72 9.50 -15.85 0.48
C ILE A 72 9.63 -16.68 -0.79
N ASP A 73 10.39 -17.76 -0.69
CA ASP A 73 10.62 -18.70 -1.77
C ASP A 73 9.41 -19.62 -1.99
N LEU A 74 8.49 -19.18 -2.85
CA LEU A 74 7.34 -19.94 -3.34
C LEU A 74 7.45 -20.09 -4.86
N ASP A 75 7.85 -21.28 -5.31
CA ASP A 75 8.11 -21.55 -6.72
C ASP A 75 6.92 -21.20 -7.61
N GLY A 76 7.15 -20.32 -8.58
CA GLY A 76 6.15 -19.92 -9.58
C GLY A 76 5.00 -19.06 -9.04
N PHE A 77 5.01 -18.67 -7.77
CA PHE A 77 3.94 -17.89 -7.16
C PHE A 77 3.87 -16.48 -7.76
N GLY A 78 2.67 -16.06 -8.18
CA GLY A 78 2.42 -14.70 -8.66
C GLY A 78 3.06 -14.39 -10.02
N ALA A 79 3.13 -15.36 -10.93
CA ALA A 79 3.79 -15.23 -12.24
C ALA A 79 3.28 -14.05 -13.11
N CYS A 80 2.02 -13.65 -12.96
CA CYS A 80 1.45 -12.51 -13.67
C CYS A 80 1.59 -11.16 -12.94
N GLU A 81 2.27 -11.11 -11.79
CA GLU A 81 2.47 -9.88 -11.02
C GLU A 81 1.16 -9.21 -10.58
N GLY A 82 0.09 -10.00 -10.38
CA GLY A 82 -1.20 -9.50 -9.90
C GLY A 82 -2.09 -8.87 -10.98
N THR A 83 -1.83 -9.13 -12.26
CA THR A 83 -2.66 -8.64 -13.38
C THR A 83 -3.91 -9.48 -13.65
N LEU A 84 -4.23 -10.47 -12.81
CA LEU A 84 -5.38 -11.37 -12.93
C LEU A 84 -5.40 -12.17 -14.25
N THR A 85 -4.24 -12.61 -14.72
CA THR A 85 -4.10 -13.42 -15.96
C THR A 85 -3.51 -14.81 -15.73
N CYS A 86 -3.46 -15.25 -14.47
CA CYS A 86 -3.05 -16.59 -14.07
C CYS A 86 -3.66 -16.91 -12.70
N SER A 87 -3.58 -18.18 -12.28
CA SER A 87 -4.01 -18.65 -10.94
C SER A 87 -2.84 -19.02 -10.02
N THR A 88 -1.60 -18.61 -10.36
CA THR A 88 -0.40 -19.00 -9.59
C THR A 88 -0.28 -18.34 -8.22
N CYS A 89 -1.09 -17.31 -7.94
CA CYS A 89 -1.19 -16.68 -6.62
C CYS A 89 -2.30 -17.29 -5.74
N HIS A 90 -2.94 -18.37 -6.19
CA HIS A 90 -3.99 -19.07 -5.47
C HIS A 90 -3.53 -19.49 -4.07
N LEU A 91 -4.32 -19.14 -3.06
CA LEU A 91 -4.10 -19.48 -1.67
C LEU A 91 -5.38 -20.03 -1.05
N ILE A 92 -5.21 -21.01 -0.16
CA ILE A 92 -6.29 -21.59 0.63
C ILE A 92 -6.28 -20.98 2.03
N PHE A 93 -7.37 -20.33 2.40
CA PHE A 93 -7.51 -19.63 3.67
C PHE A 93 -8.13 -20.53 4.73
N LYS A 94 -7.86 -20.21 6.00
CA LYS A 94 -8.68 -20.73 7.10
C LYS A 94 -10.09 -20.16 6.97
N LYS A 95 -11.08 -20.94 7.41
CA LYS A 95 -12.48 -20.55 7.28
C LYS A 95 -12.77 -19.20 7.93
N GLU A 96 -12.19 -18.93 9.09
CA GLU A 96 -12.41 -17.68 9.82
C GLU A 96 -11.81 -16.46 9.09
N ASP A 97 -10.65 -16.64 8.47
CA ASP A 97 -9.98 -15.57 7.72
C ASP A 97 -10.70 -15.31 6.39
N TYR A 98 -11.17 -16.37 5.71
CA TYR A 98 -11.95 -16.28 4.48
C TYR A 98 -13.30 -15.58 4.71
N ASP A 99 -14.01 -15.95 5.78
CA ASP A 99 -15.32 -15.36 6.12
C ASP A 99 -15.22 -13.88 6.52
N ALA A 100 -14.03 -13.43 6.93
CA ALA A 100 -13.76 -12.04 7.27
C ALA A 100 -13.42 -11.17 6.05
N LEU A 101 -13.23 -11.76 4.86
CA LEU A 101 -12.96 -11.00 3.64
C LEU A 101 -14.20 -10.18 3.26
N PRO A 102 -14.07 -8.85 3.11
CA PRO A 102 -15.23 -7.98 2.83
C PRO A 102 -15.72 -8.13 1.39
N GLU A 103 -14.85 -8.55 0.48
CA GLU A 103 -15.10 -8.64 -0.95
C GLU A 103 -15.42 -10.08 -1.36
N LYS A 104 -16.53 -10.21 -2.07
CA LYS A 104 -16.85 -11.43 -2.80
C LYS A 104 -15.92 -11.56 -4.00
N LEU A 105 -15.70 -12.79 -4.46
CA LEU A 105 -15.00 -13.04 -5.71
C LEU A 105 -15.73 -12.34 -6.86
N THR A 106 -14.96 -11.73 -7.76
CA THR A 106 -15.49 -11.22 -9.02
C THR A 106 -15.58 -12.35 -10.04
N ASP A 107 -16.34 -12.14 -11.11
CA ASP A 107 -16.47 -13.12 -12.19
C ASP A 107 -15.10 -13.38 -12.85
N GLU A 108 -14.27 -12.35 -13.02
CA GLU A 108 -12.91 -12.51 -13.58
C GLU A 108 -11.97 -13.30 -12.66
N GLU A 109 -12.10 -13.13 -11.34
CA GLU A 109 -11.34 -13.91 -10.37
C GLU A 109 -11.78 -15.38 -10.38
N LEU A 110 -13.09 -15.63 -10.47
CA LEU A 110 -13.66 -16.98 -10.61
C LEU A 110 -13.16 -17.67 -11.87
N ASP A 111 -13.18 -16.99 -13.02
CA ASP A 111 -12.70 -17.52 -14.30
C ASP A 111 -11.23 -17.98 -14.21
N MET A 112 -10.39 -17.26 -13.45
CA MET A 112 -9.01 -17.67 -13.23
C MET A 112 -8.88 -18.79 -12.19
N LEU A 113 -9.66 -18.75 -11.11
CA LEU A 113 -9.65 -19.78 -10.08
C LEU A 113 -10.15 -21.15 -10.57
N ASP A 114 -11.03 -21.19 -11.57
CA ASP A 114 -11.44 -22.44 -12.24
C ASP A 114 -10.27 -23.20 -12.88
N LEU A 115 -9.15 -22.51 -13.16
CA LEU A 115 -7.92 -23.09 -13.68
C LEU A 115 -6.91 -23.45 -12.58
N ALA A 116 -7.22 -23.17 -11.30
CA ALA A 116 -6.33 -23.44 -10.18
C ALA A 116 -6.27 -24.94 -9.84
N TYR A 117 -5.09 -25.38 -9.40
CA TYR A 117 -4.90 -26.75 -8.91
C TYR A 117 -5.42 -26.89 -7.48
N ASP A 118 -6.10 -28.00 -7.16
CA ASP A 118 -6.70 -28.27 -5.84
C ASP A 118 -7.57 -27.11 -5.29
N LEU A 119 -8.46 -26.57 -6.14
CA LEU A 119 -9.42 -25.54 -5.75
C LEU A 119 -10.34 -26.04 -4.60
N THR A 120 -10.58 -25.16 -3.62
CA THR A 120 -11.40 -25.42 -2.43
C THR A 120 -12.35 -24.26 -2.14
N ASP A 121 -13.33 -24.47 -1.26
CA ASP A 121 -14.34 -23.46 -0.88
C ASP A 121 -13.76 -22.19 -0.23
N THR A 122 -12.52 -22.24 0.28
CA THR A 122 -11.82 -21.09 0.90
C THR A 122 -10.64 -20.60 0.07
N SER A 123 -10.71 -20.83 -1.24
CA SER A 123 -9.70 -20.39 -2.21
C SER A 123 -9.92 -18.94 -2.64
N ARG A 124 -8.82 -18.21 -2.80
CA ARG A 124 -8.71 -16.88 -3.42
C ARG A 124 -7.42 -16.80 -4.24
#